data_AF-A0AA41RV22-F1
#
_entry.id   AF-A0AA41RV22-F1
#
_cell.length_a   1.000
_cell.length_b   1.000
_cell.length_c   1.000
_cell.angle_alpha   90.00
_cell.angle_beta   90.00
_cell.angle_gamma   90.00
#
_symmetry.space_group_name_H-M   'P 1'
#
loop_
_entity.id
_entity.type
_entity.pdbx_description
1 polymer ?
#
loop_
_entity_poly.entity_id
_entity_poly.type
_entity_poly.pdbx_seq_one_letter_code
_entity_poly.pdbx_strand_id
1 'polypeptide(L)' 'AIQHLKTRNNAPMDIFLVGSAMDIFQTLIGDLDTEGRYHFLNAVANQLRYPNNHTHYFSFVLLYLYAEANQ' A
#
# COMPACT_ATOMS: atom_id res chain seq x y z
N ALA A 1 28.36 -11.18 16.09
CA ALA A 1 27.74 -9.89 15.71
C ALA A 1 26.87 -9.93 14.43
N ILE A 2 26.51 -11.10 13.88
CA ILE A 2 25.69 -11.20 12.63
C ILE A 2 24.26 -11.75 12.89
N GLN A 3 23.95 -12.21 14.10
CA GLN A 3 22.64 -12.80 14.42
C GLN A 3 21.52 -11.79 14.77
N HIS A 4 21.82 -10.48 14.82
CA HIS A 4 20.84 -9.46 15.25
C HIS A 4 20.06 -8.76 14.12
N LEU A 5 20.28 -9.11 12.84
CA LEU A 5 19.58 -8.50 11.70
C LEU A 5 18.30 -9.24 11.27
N LYS A 6 17.77 -10.15 12.10
CA LYS A 6 16.58 -10.93 11.76
C LYS A 6 15.33 -10.54 12.55
N THR A 7 15.21 -9.29 12.97
CA THR A 7 13.92 -8.73 13.41
C THR A 7 13.10 -8.37 12.18
N ARG A 8 12.59 -9.40 11.48
CA ARG A 8 11.53 -9.26 10.48
C ARG A 8 10.32 -8.73 11.24
N ASN A 9 10.07 -7.43 11.14
CA ASN A 9 8.85 -6.79 11.63
C ASN A 9 7.70 -7.13 10.66
N ASN A 10 7.40 -8.42 10.52
CA ASN A 10 6.19 -8.91 9.87
C ASN A 10 5.06 -8.79 10.88
N ALA A 11 4.63 -7.57 11.19
CA ALA A 11 3.27 -7.41 11.66
C ALA A 11 2.36 -8.07 10.62
N PRO A 12 1.40 -8.93 11.03
CA PRO A 12 0.58 -9.67 10.10
C PRO A 12 -0.12 -8.69 9.15
N MET A 13 0.04 -8.95 7.86
CA MET A 13 -0.49 -8.17 6.73
C MET A 13 -1.94 -7.73 6.94
N ASP A 14 -2.75 -8.57 7.58
CA ASP A 14 -4.15 -8.30 7.91
C ASP A 14 -4.36 -7.03 8.75
N ILE A 15 -3.46 -6.69 9.67
CA ILE A 15 -3.68 -5.52 10.55
C ILE A 15 -3.64 -4.21 9.74
N PHE A 16 -2.81 -4.13 8.71
CA PHE A 16 -2.69 -2.93 7.88
C PHE A 16 -3.74 -2.84 6.78
N LEU A 17 -4.30 -3.98 6.35
CA LEU A 17 -5.26 -4.07 5.24
C LEU A 17 -6.73 -4.01 5.69
N VAL A 18 -7.04 -4.31 6.95
CA VAL A 18 -8.43 -4.40 7.47
C VAL A 18 -8.94 -3.06 8.05
N GLY A 19 -8.19 -1.97 7.88
CA GLY A 19 -8.59 -0.64 8.36
C GLY A 19 -9.50 0.10 7.37
N SER A 20 -10.39 0.96 7.87
CA SER A 20 -11.27 1.84 7.08
C SER A 20 -10.55 2.75 6.06
N ALA A 21 -9.22 2.87 6.13
CA ALA A 21 -8.41 3.50 5.09
C ALA A 21 -8.36 2.70 3.78
N MET A 22 -8.38 1.36 3.86
CA MET A 22 -8.35 0.51 2.66
C MET A 22 -9.66 0.60 1.89
N ASP A 23 -10.80 0.67 2.58
CA ASP A 23 -12.11 0.91 1.95
C ASP A 23 -12.08 2.18 1.10
N ILE A 24 -11.51 3.27 1.64
CA ILE A 24 -11.35 4.54 0.91
C ILE A 24 -10.48 4.34 -0.33
N PHE A 25 -9.36 3.61 -0.23
CA PHE A 25 -8.49 3.36 -1.39
C PHE A 25 -9.16 2.52 -2.47
N GLN A 26 -9.95 1.51 -2.08
CA GLN A 26 -10.73 0.70 -3.01
C GLN A 26 -11.84 1.52 -3.69
N THR A 27 -12.57 2.36 -2.95
CA THR A 27 -13.55 3.29 -3.53
C THR A 27 -12.89 4.25 -4.51
N LEU A 28 -11.77 4.88 -4.14
CA LEU A 28 -11.09 5.83 -5.01
C LEU A 28 -10.57 5.17 -6.29
N ILE A 29 -9.95 3.98 -6.22
CA ILE A 29 -9.44 3.32 -7.43
C ILE A 29 -10.57 2.81 -8.34
N GLY A 30 -11.72 2.45 -7.77
CA GLY A 30 -12.89 1.95 -8.50
C GLY A 30 -13.70 3.06 -9.16
N ASP A 31 -13.96 4.16 -8.45
CA ASP A 31 -14.94 5.18 -8.85
C ASP A 31 -14.33 6.34 -9.63
N LEU A 32 -13.02 6.60 -9.49
CA LEU A 32 -12.34 7.65 -10.25
C LEU A 32 -12.23 7.28 -11.73
N ASP A 33 -12.20 8.30 -12.59
CA ASP A 33 -11.87 8.19 -14.00
C ASP A 33 -10.37 7.96 -14.21
N THR A 34 -9.93 7.81 -15.47
CA THR A 34 -8.53 7.52 -15.79
C THR A 34 -7.56 8.58 -15.24
N GLU A 35 -7.91 9.86 -15.32
CA GLU A 35 -7.09 10.96 -14.81
C GLU A 35 -7.05 10.95 -13.27
N GLY A 36 -8.19 10.76 -12.61
CA GLY A 36 -8.26 10.62 -11.16
C GLY A 36 -7.46 9.43 -10.63
N ARG A 37 -7.56 8.26 -11.27
CA ARG A 37 -6.77 7.06 -10.91
C ARG A 37 -5.28 7.30 -11.08
N TYR A 38 -4.88 7.99 -12.16
CA TYR A 38 -3.48 8.35 -12.38
C TYR A 38 -2.94 9.24 -11.24
N HIS A 39 -3.67 10.30 -10.87
CA HIS A 39 -3.27 11.17 -9.78
C HIS A 39 -3.26 10.46 -8.42
N PHE A 40 -4.26 9.64 -8.15
CA PHE A 40 -4.33 8.84 -6.92
C PHE A 40 -3.14 7.88 -6.80
N LEU A 41 -2.88 7.07 -7.83
CA LEU A 41 -1.75 6.15 -7.84
C LEU A 41 -0.40 6.88 -7.76
N ASN A 42 -0.27 8.05 -8.40
CA ASN A 42 0.92 8.88 -8.27
C ASN A 42 1.10 9.41 -6.83
N ALA A 43 0.02 9.81 -6.15
CA ALA A 43 0.07 10.25 -4.75
C ALA A 43 0.50 9.12 -3.81
N VAL A 44 0.03 7.89 -4.05
CA VAL A 44 0.48 6.68 -3.35
C VAL A 44 1.96 6.40 -3.64
N ALA A 45 2.37 6.43 -4.92
CA ALA A 45 3.74 6.18 -5.34
C ALA A 45 4.74 7.19 -4.76
N ASN A 46 4.32 8.45 -4.54
CA ASN A 46 5.16 9.50 -3.92
C ASN A 46 5.58 9.19 -2.47
N GLN A 47 4.96 8.18 -1.84
CA GLN A 47 5.33 7.67 -0.51
C GLN A 47 6.37 6.54 -0.57
N LEU A 48 6.71 6.04 -1.76
CA LEU A 48 7.74 5.04 -1.96
C LEU A 48 9.12 5.72 -2.04
N ARG A 49 9.90 5.61 -0.97
CA ARG A 49 11.23 6.25 -0.85
C ARG A 49 12.24 5.23 -0.30
N TYR A 50 13.19 5.69 0.50
CA TYR A 50 14.09 4.83 1.26
C TYR A 50 13.33 4.02 2.32
N PRO A 51 13.90 2.93 2.85
CA PRO A 51 13.23 2.08 3.83
C PRO A 51 12.71 2.87 5.06
N ASN A 52 11.39 2.95 5.18
CA ASN A 52 10.68 3.55 6.31
C ASN A 52 9.24 2.96 6.39
N ASN A 53 8.52 3.27 7.46
CA ASN A 53 7.17 2.72 7.71
C ASN A 53 6.13 3.13 6.65
N HIS A 54 6.17 4.36 6.14
CA HIS A 54 5.23 4.82 5.10
C HIS A 54 5.50 4.07 3.79
N THR A 55 6.76 3.96 3.39
CA THR A 55 7.15 3.23 2.18
C THR A 55 6.74 1.76 2.28
N HIS A 56 6.93 1.13 3.44
CA HIS A 56 6.45 -0.24 3.69
C HIS A 56 4.93 -0.34 3.54
N TYR A 57 4.17 0.55 4.20
CA TYR A 57 2.71 0.57 4.11
C TYR A 57 2.19 0.78 2.69
N PHE A 58 2.64 1.84 2.00
CA PHE A 58 2.15 2.17 0.66
C PHE A 58 2.63 1.19 -0.42
N SER A 59 3.77 0.52 -0.22
CA SER A 59 4.16 -0.60 -1.08
C SER A 59 3.16 -1.75 -1.02
N PHE A 60 2.62 -2.04 0.17
CA PHE A 60 1.58 -3.06 0.33
C PHE A 60 0.23 -2.63 -0.23
N VAL A 61 -0.16 -1.37 -0.01
CA VAL A 61 -1.40 -0.83 -0.61
C VAL A 61 -1.38 -1.02 -2.13
N LEU A 62 -0.28 -0.66 -2.82
CA LEU A 62 -0.19 -0.85 -4.27
C LEU A 62 -0.29 -2.31 -4.71
N LEU A 63 0.45 -3.19 -4.04
CA LEU A 63 0.44 -4.62 -4.36
C LEU A 63 -0.95 -5.24 -4.12
N TYR A 64 -1.63 -4.82 -3.06
CA TYR A 64 -2.98 -5.28 -2.73
C TYR A 64 -4.00 -4.77 -3.76
N LEU A 65 -4.02 -3.47 -4.06
CA LEU A 65 -4.94 -2.90 -5.05
C LEU A 65 -4.74 -3.53 -6.45
N TYR A 66 -3.50 -3.90 -6.79
CA TYR A 66 -3.21 -4.62 -8.03
C TYR A 66 -3.73 -6.07 -7.99
N ALA A 67 -3.56 -6.77 -6.88
CA ALA A 67 -4.01 -8.16 -6.73
C ALA A 67 -5.54 -8.28 -6.75
N GLU A 68 -6.26 -7.32 -6.18
CA GLU A 68 -7.73 -7.29 -6.13
C GLU A 68 -8.36 -6.60 -7.35
N ALA A 69 -7.56 -6.07 -8.28
CA ALA A 69 -8.10 -5.47 -9.49
C ALA A 69 -8.71 -6.55 -10.39
N ASN A 70 -10.04 -6.64 -10.40
CA ASN A 70 -10.76 -7.40 -11.42
C ASN A 70 -10.62 -6.70 -12.78
N GLN A 71 -10.27 -7.46 -13.82
CA GLN A 71 -10.22 -6.98 -15.22
C GLN A 71 -11.59 -6.61 -15.76
#